data_AF-A0A7M3XLG9-F1
#
_entry.id   AF-A0A7M3XLG9-F1
#
_cell.length_a   1.000
_cell.length_b   1.000
_cell.length_c   1.000
_cell.angle_alpha   90.00
_cell.angle_beta   90.00
_cell.angle_gamma   90.00
#
_symmetry.space_group_name_H-M   'P 1'
#
loop_
_entity.id
_entity.type
_entity.pdbx_description
1 polymer ?
#
loop_
_entity_poly.entity_id
_entity_poly.type
_entity_poly.pdbx_seq_one_letter_code
_entity_poly.pdbx_strand_id
1 'polypeptide(L)'
;MSRTGRSSLLLSLLVSAIVFSPLINAENVDEYGKNIEHEIIILSEHHHQNDAFTQGLEMYNGTLYESTGLYGFSSLREVDPLSGDVIRSKLFNDTIFSEGITVYNDTIVMLTWKSQIAYVFELENLSEVS
;
A
#
# COMPACT_ATOMS: atom_id res chain seq x y z
N MET A 1 82.44 -21.67 23.09
CA MET A 1 81.01 -21.33 22.94
C MET A 1 80.17 -22.55 23.26
N SER A 2 79.08 -22.34 23.98
CA SER A 2 78.40 -23.28 24.88
C SER A 2 77.29 -24.13 24.23
N ARG A 3 77.17 -25.37 24.73
CA ARG A 3 75.94 -26.10 25.15
C ARG A 3 74.80 -26.30 24.13
N THR A 4 74.60 -27.53 23.62
CA THR A 4 73.66 -28.59 24.07
C THR A 4 72.16 -28.28 23.94
N GLY A 5 71.40 -29.20 23.32
CA GLY A 5 69.95 -29.33 23.57
C GLY A 5 69.17 -30.14 22.52
N ARG A 6 69.02 -31.45 22.73
CA ARG A 6 67.97 -32.29 22.13
C ARG A 6 66.74 -32.27 23.07
N SER A 7 65.52 -32.14 22.54
CA SER A 7 64.25 -32.70 23.10
C SER A 7 63.09 -32.31 22.16
N SER A 8 62.53 -33.21 21.34
CA SER A 8 61.35 -34.07 21.60
C SER A 8 60.29 -33.45 22.51
N LEU A 9 59.02 -33.43 22.07
CA LEU A 9 57.75 -33.65 22.84
C LEU A 9 56.58 -33.35 21.87
N LEU A 10 55.93 -34.38 21.34
CA LEU A 10 54.64 -34.94 21.80
C LEU A 10 53.39 -34.21 21.30
N LEU A 11 52.81 -34.84 20.27
CA LEU A 11 51.40 -35.05 19.97
C LEU A 11 50.42 -34.90 21.17
N SER A 12 49.44 -34.01 21.06
CA SER A 12 48.05 -34.23 21.54
C SER A 12 47.13 -33.18 20.90
N LEU A 13 46.26 -33.57 19.96
CA LEU A 13 44.90 -34.10 20.15
C LEU A 13 43.85 -32.97 20.22
N LEU A 14 43.24 -32.66 19.08
CA LEU A 14 41.81 -32.39 19.05
C LEU A 14 41.24 -32.87 17.72
N VAL A 15 40.71 -34.08 17.77
CA VAL A 15 39.68 -34.56 16.88
C VAL A 15 38.50 -33.61 17.02
N SER A 16 38.26 -32.75 16.03
CA SER A 16 36.93 -32.18 15.83
C SER A 16 36.53 -32.37 14.38
N ALA A 17 35.79 -33.46 14.16
CA ALA A 17 34.78 -33.54 13.13
C ALA A 17 35.23 -33.28 11.68
N ILE A 18 35.54 -34.38 10.98
CA ILE A 18 34.75 -34.67 9.78
C ILE A 18 33.29 -34.55 10.21
N VAL A 19 32.55 -33.51 9.84
CA VAL A 19 31.22 -33.60 9.18
C VAL A 19 30.76 -32.19 8.80
N PHE A 20 30.45 -32.00 7.51
CA PHE A 20 29.47 -31.03 7.02
C PHE A 20 29.71 -29.54 7.28
N SER A 21 30.41 -28.93 6.34
CA SER A 21 29.70 -27.98 5.48
C SER A 21 30.43 -27.95 4.15
N PRO A 22 29.72 -27.92 3.01
CA PRO A 22 30.39 -27.71 1.75
C PRO A 22 31.19 -26.41 1.86
N LEU A 23 32.22 -26.31 1.04
CA LEU A 23 32.58 -25.04 0.42
C LEU A 23 31.32 -24.17 0.40
N ILE A 24 31.24 -23.14 1.24
CA ILE A 24 30.26 -22.09 0.98
C ILE A 24 30.80 -21.50 -0.33
N ASN A 25 30.44 -22.13 -1.46
CA ASN A 25 29.95 -21.34 -2.56
C ASN A 25 28.95 -20.44 -1.86
N ALA A 26 29.33 -19.17 -1.69
CA ALA A 26 28.32 -18.16 -1.70
C ALA A 26 27.61 -18.44 -3.01
N GLU A 27 26.52 -19.19 -2.92
CA GLU A 27 25.49 -19.19 -3.93
C GLU A 27 25.31 -17.71 -4.19
N ASN A 28 25.65 -17.26 -5.40
CA ASN A 28 25.40 -15.88 -5.77
C ASN A 28 23.91 -15.69 -5.49
N VAL A 29 23.61 -15.00 -4.38
CA VAL A 29 22.27 -14.55 -4.04
C VAL A 29 22.01 -13.36 -4.96
N ASP A 30 22.05 -13.63 -6.26
CA ASP A 30 21.64 -12.73 -7.33
C ASP A 30 20.11 -12.89 -7.55
N GLU A 31 19.43 -13.61 -6.65
CA GLU A 31 17.98 -13.80 -6.63
C GLU A 31 17.29 -12.95 -5.55
N TYR A 32 17.92 -11.86 -5.09
CA TYR A 32 17.33 -10.88 -4.15
C TYR A 32 17.30 -9.45 -4.71
N GLY A 33 17.12 -9.32 -6.02
CA GLY A 33 17.14 -8.02 -6.67
C GLY A 33 16.76 -8.03 -8.13
N LYS A 34 15.90 -8.96 -8.58
CA LYS A 34 15.29 -8.82 -9.90
C LYS A 34 14.42 -7.57 -9.83
N ASN A 35 14.91 -6.45 -10.37
CA ASN A 35 14.10 -5.28 -10.64
C ASN A 35 12.98 -5.75 -11.57
N ILE A 36 11.80 -6.00 -10.99
CA ILE A 36 10.59 -6.20 -11.77
C ILE A 36 10.22 -4.81 -12.26
N GLU A 37 10.68 -4.49 -13.46
CA GLU A 37 10.18 -3.31 -14.15
C GLU A 37 8.73 -3.56 -14.50
N HIS A 38 7.83 -2.75 -13.94
CA HIS A 38 6.43 -2.72 -14.30
C HIS A 38 6.25 -1.68 -15.40
N GLU A 39 5.88 -2.13 -16.60
CA GLU A 39 5.45 -1.23 -17.67
C GLU A 39 4.00 -0.81 -17.42
N ILE A 40 3.75 0.51 -17.41
CA ILE A 40 2.39 1.06 -17.37
C ILE A 40 1.95 1.28 -18.82
N ILE A 41 0.93 0.54 -19.24
CA ILE A 41 0.29 0.70 -20.54
C ILE A 41 -1.05 1.41 -20.34
N ILE A 42 -1.22 2.58 -20.97
CA ILE A 42 -2.48 3.32 -20.95
C ILE A 42 -3.45 2.65 -21.92
N LEU A 43 -4.54 2.07 -21.40
CA LEU A 43 -5.59 1.43 -22.20
C LEU A 43 -6.70 2.41 -22.60
N SER A 44 -7.01 3.35 -21.71
CA SER A 44 -8.00 4.41 -21.92
C SER A 44 -7.71 5.60 -21.02
N GLU A 45 -8.15 6.77 -21.46
CA GLU A 45 -8.14 8.00 -20.69
C GLU A 45 -9.58 8.52 -20.58
N HIS A 46 -9.96 8.95 -19.39
CA HIS A 46 -11.30 9.44 -19.09
C HIS A 46 -11.19 10.84 -18.47
N HIS A 47 -12.15 11.70 -18.77
CA HIS A 47 -12.17 13.03 -18.18
C HIS A 47 -12.38 12.93 -16.67
N HIS A 48 -11.65 13.75 -15.91
CA HIS A 48 -11.80 13.89 -14.47
C HIS A 48 -11.93 15.37 -14.13
N GLN A 49 -12.78 15.72 -13.17
CA GLN A 49 -12.99 17.12 -12.81
C GLN A 49 -11.73 17.67 -12.13
N ASN A 50 -11.08 18.65 -12.76
CA ASN A 50 -9.80 19.20 -12.28
C ASN A 50 -9.84 19.85 -10.89
N ASP A 51 -11.03 20.21 -10.39
CA ASP A 51 -11.25 20.77 -9.06
C ASP A 51 -11.58 19.69 -8.00
N ALA A 52 -11.69 18.43 -8.39
CA ALA A 52 -11.85 17.30 -7.49
C ALA A 52 -10.50 16.96 -6.83
N PHE A 53 -10.28 17.44 -5.60
CA PHE A 53 -9.12 17.04 -4.82
C PHE A 53 -9.29 15.61 -4.28
N THR A 54 -9.13 14.60 -5.14
CA THR A 54 -9.36 13.18 -4.85
C THR A 54 -8.58 12.72 -3.62
N GLN A 55 -9.26 12.10 -2.66
CA GLN A 55 -8.66 11.47 -1.48
C GLN A 55 -9.08 10.01 -1.30
N GLY A 56 -10.11 9.57 -2.01
CA GLY A 56 -10.56 8.19 -2.08
C GLY A 56 -11.22 7.92 -3.42
N LEU A 57 -10.98 6.74 -3.98
CA LEU A 57 -11.46 6.35 -5.30
C LEU A 57 -11.73 4.85 -5.30
N GLU A 58 -12.93 4.45 -5.72
CA GLU A 58 -13.33 3.04 -5.73
C GLU A 58 -14.29 2.73 -6.88
N MET A 59 -14.02 1.64 -7.60
CA MET A 59 -14.93 1.11 -8.60
C MET A 59 -15.77 -0.01 -7.97
N TYR A 60 -17.10 0.14 -8.00
CA TYR A 60 -18.02 -0.85 -7.47
C TYR A 60 -19.20 -1.04 -8.42
N ASN A 61 -19.44 -2.29 -8.85
CA ASN A 61 -20.51 -2.66 -9.78
C ASN A 61 -20.61 -1.80 -11.06
N GLY A 62 -19.47 -1.34 -11.58
CA GLY A 62 -19.41 -0.53 -12.79
C GLY A 62 -19.64 0.97 -12.58
N THR A 63 -19.76 1.41 -11.32
CA THR A 63 -19.87 2.82 -10.94
C THR A 63 -18.61 3.25 -10.20
N LEU A 64 -18.17 4.49 -10.45
CA LEU A 64 -17.04 5.09 -9.75
C LEU A 64 -17.55 5.90 -8.56
N TYR A 65 -17.02 5.61 -7.37
CA TYR A 65 -17.23 6.41 -6.17
C TYR A 65 -15.94 7.17 -5.86
N GLU A 66 -16.09 8.43 -5.46
CA GLU A 66 -14.96 9.32 -5.17
C GLU A 66 -15.24 10.15 -3.92
N SER A 67 -14.26 10.28 -3.04
CA SER A 67 -14.24 11.34 -2.03
C SER A 67 -13.23 12.41 -2.41
N THR A 68 -13.61 13.67 -2.21
CA THR A 68 -12.73 14.83 -2.41
C THR A 68 -12.45 15.52 -1.09
N GLY A 69 -11.20 15.90 -0.86
CA GLY A 69 -10.80 16.65 0.33
C GLY A 69 -11.02 18.15 0.20
N LEU A 70 -10.26 18.91 0.98
CA LEU A 70 -10.34 20.37 1.21
C LEU A 70 -11.50 20.79 2.12
N TYR A 71 -11.17 21.56 3.15
CA TYR A 71 -12.17 22.16 4.05
C TYR A 71 -13.09 23.11 3.27
N GLY A 72 -14.40 22.89 3.39
CA GLY A 72 -15.43 23.68 2.70
C GLY A 72 -15.75 23.22 1.27
N PHE A 73 -14.96 22.27 0.74
CA PHE A 73 -15.17 21.70 -0.60
C PHE A 73 -15.21 20.17 -0.59
N SER A 74 -15.07 19.55 0.58
CA SER A 74 -15.08 18.11 0.70
C SER A 74 -16.43 17.54 0.25
N SER A 75 -16.38 16.41 -0.46
CA SER A 75 -17.60 15.77 -0.96
C SER A 75 -17.44 14.26 -1.14
N LEU A 76 -18.55 13.53 -1.09
CA LEU A 76 -18.66 12.15 -1.54
C LEU A 76 -19.46 12.15 -2.85
N ARG A 77 -18.97 11.49 -3.88
CA ARG A 77 -19.47 11.55 -5.26
C ARG A 77 -19.70 10.16 -5.82
N GLU A 78 -20.78 10.05 -6.58
CA GLU A 78 -20.98 8.98 -7.54
C GLU A 78 -20.74 9.56 -8.94
N VAL A 79 -19.88 8.91 -9.72
CA VAL A 79 -19.33 9.42 -10.96
C VAL A 79 -19.51 8.37 -12.06
N ASP A 80 -19.95 8.82 -13.25
CA ASP A 80 -19.94 7.97 -14.44
C ASP A 80 -18.47 7.74 -14.86
N PRO A 81 -17.99 6.48 -14.90
CA PRO A 81 -16.57 6.21 -15.15
C PRO A 81 -16.15 6.47 -16.60
N LEU A 82 -17.09 6.62 -17.55
CA LEU A 82 -16.78 6.85 -18.95
C LEU A 82 -16.68 8.34 -19.25
N SER A 83 -17.65 9.14 -18.79
CA SER A 83 -17.70 10.58 -19.04
C SER A 83 -17.00 11.42 -17.97
N GLY A 84 -16.89 10.91 -16.74
CA GLY A 84 -16.40 11.67 -15.58
C GLY A 84 -17.44 12.62 -14.99
N ASP A 85 -18.70 12.53 -15.42
CA ASP A 85 -19.77 13.36 -14.90
C ASP A 85 -20.20 12.89 -13.51
N VAL A 86 -20.42 13.84 -12.62
CA VAL A 86 -20.98 13.56 -11.29
C VAL A 86 -22.47 13.26 -11.43
N ILE A 87 -22.86 12.02 -11.17
CA ILE A 87 -24.25 11.55 -11.16
C ILE A 87 -24.98 12.14 -9.95
N ARG A 88 -24.32 12.10 -8.78
CA ARG A 88 -24.79 12.72 -7.53
C ARG A 88 -23.66 12.92 -6.55
N SER A 89 -23.88 13.81 -5.59
CA SER A 89 -22.89 14.07 -4.55
C SER A 89 -23.52 14.49 -3.22
N LYS A 90 -22.76 14.30 -2.15
CA LYS A 90 -22.99 14.86 -0.83
C LYS A 90 -21.85 15.82 -0.51
N LEU A 91 -22.17 17.10 -0.32
CA LEU A 91 -21.21 18.11 0.16
C LEU A 91 -21.11 18.07 1.69
N PHE A 92 -19.92 18.31 2.21
CA PHE A 92 -19.68 18.44 3.63
C PHE A 92 -19.45 19.90 4.03
N ASN A 93 -19.70 20.20 5.30
CA ASN A 93 -19.44 21.54 5.84
C ASN A 93 -17.93 21.82 5.94
N ASP A 94 -17.58 23.07 6.26
CA ASP A 94 -16.20 23.56 6.30
C ASP A 94 -15.33 22.97 7.43
N THR A 95 -15.89 22.18 8.33
CA THR A 95 -15.16 21.49 9.40
C THR A 95 -14.67 20.11 9.00
N ILE A 96 -15.16 19.57 7.89
CA ILE A 96 -14.84 18.21 7.43
C ILE A 96 -13.84 18.28 6.28
N PHE A 97 -12.78 17.49 6.43
CA PHE A 97 -11.86 17.13 5.36
C PHE A 97 -12.04 15.63 5.12
N SER A 98 -12.67 15.27 3.99
CA SER A 98 -12.91 13.87 3.66
C SER A 98 -11.67 13.18 3.09
N GLU A 99 -11.50 11.90 3.41
CA GLU A 99 -10.40 11.06 2.95
C GLU A 99 -10.90 9.75 2.33
N GLY A 100 -10.09 8.68 2.36
CA GLY A 100 -10.35 7.41 1.72
C GLY A 100 -11.75 6.84 1.99
N ILE A 101 -12.29 6.18 0.97
CA ILE A 101 -13.58 5.49 0.99
C ILE A 101 -13.41 4.01 0.68
N THR A 102 -14.34 3.19 1.17
CA THR A 102 -14.56 1.83 0.66
C THR A 102 -16.03 1.44 0.73
N VAL A 103 -16.50 0.57 -0.17
CA VAL A 103 -17.84 0.00 -0.20
C VAL A 103 -17.84 -1.29 0.63
N TYR A 104 -18.78 -1.38 1.57
CA TYR A 104 -18.96 -2.55 2.41
C TYR A 104 -20.46 -2.76 2.70
N ASN A 105 -21.00 -3.94 2.35
CA ASN A 105 -22.41 -4.32 2.60
C ASN A 105 -23.42 -3.20 2.27
N ASP A 106 -23.46 -2.77 1.01
CA ASP A 106 -24.37 -1.73 0.51
C ASP A 106 -24.22 -0.36 1.20
N THR A 107 -23.07 -0.14 1.86
CA THR A 107 -22.70 1.16 2.44
C THR A 107 -21.36 1.63 1.91
N ILE A 108 -21.09 2.93 2.01
CA ILE A 108 -19.78 3.53 1.80
C ILE A 108 -19.26 4.00 3.16
N VAL A 109 -18.09 3.50 3.56
CA VAL A 109 -17.35 3.97 4.73
C VAL A 109 -16.35 5.02 4.27
N MET A 110 -16.38 6.21 4.87
CA MET A 110 -15.50 7.32 4.53
C MET A 110 -14.71 7.79 5.75
N LEU A 111 -13.39 7.88 5.62
CA LEU A 111 -12.53 8.43 6.65
C LEU A 111 -12.51 9.96 6.61
N THR A 112 -12.06 10.55 7.71
CA THR A 112 -11.75 11.96 7.80
C THR A 112 -10.33 12.15 8.29
N TRP A 113 -9.67 13.22 7.83
CA TRP A 113 -8.25 13.42 8.09
C TRP A 113 -7.90 13.53 9.58
N LYS A 114 -8.40 14.58 10.25
CA LYS A 114 -8.01 14.95 11.63
C LYS A 114 -9.12 14.83 12.65
N SER A 115 -10.35 14.64 12.20
CA SER A 115 -11.52 14.57 13.09
C SER A 115 -11.65 13.23 13.81
N GLN A 116 -10.89 12.19 13.40
CA GLN A 116 -10.98 10.84 13.98
C GLN A 116 -12.40 10.27 13.93
N ILE A 117 -13.14 10.65 12.89
CA ILE A 117 -14.51 10.20 12.61
C ILE A 117 -14.49 9.43 11.29
N ALA A 118 -15.21 8.32 11.23
CA ALA A 118 -15.60 7.67 10.00
C ALA A 118 -17.11 7.86 9.81
N TYR A 119 -17.51 8.25 8.61
CA TYR A 119 -18.91 8.33 8.24
C TYR A 119 -19.32 7.07 7.49
N VAL A 120 -20.57 6.65 7.64
CA VAL A 120 -21.17 5.55 6.90
C VAL A 120 -22.36 6.09 6.13
N PHE A 121 -22.40 5.80 4.83
CA PHE A 121 -23.46 6.25 3.93
C PHE A 121 -24.15 5.06 3.26
N GLU A 122 -25.46 5.12 3.10
CA GLU A 122 -26.20 4.20 2.24
C GLU A 122 -25.72 4.34 0.79
N LEU A 123 -25.34 3.23 0.15
CA LEU A 123 -24.90 3.23 -1.24
C LEU A 123 -26.03 3.66 -2.18
N GLU A 124 -27.29 3.35 -1.82
CA GLU A 124 -28.46 3.64 -2.64
C GLU A 124 -28.68 5.15 -2.84
N ASN A 125 -28.32 6.00 -1.88
CA ASN A 125 -28.72 7.42 -1.91
C ASN A 125 -27.72 8.40 -1.26
N LEU A 126 -26.57 7.93 -0.77
CA LEU A 126 -25.56 8.71 -0.05
C LEU A 126 -26.08 9.41 1.21
N SER A 127 -27.21 8.96 1.76
CA SER A 127 -27.67 9.39 3.07
C SER A 127 -26.80 8.77 4.15
N GLU A 128 -26.56 9.50 5.23
CA GLU A 128 -25.76 9.02 6.35
C GLU A 128 -26.57 8.05 7.20
N VAL A 129 -25.97 6.93 7.60
CA VAL A 129 -26.64 5.82 8.31
C VAL A 129 -26.94 6.12 9.79
N SER A 130 -26.46 7.26 10.32
CA SER A 130 -26.47 7.71 11.74
C SER A 130 -25.37 7.18 12.64
#